data_AF-A0A7Y2HA65-F1
#
_entry.id   AF-A0A7Y2HA65-F1
#
_cell.length_a   1.000
_cell.length_b   1.000
_cell.length_c   1.000
_cell.angle_alpha   90.00
_cell.angle_beta   90.00
_cell.angle_gamma   90.00
#
_symmetry.space_group_name_H-M   'P 1'
#
loop_
_entity.id
_entity.type
_entity.pdbx_description
1 polymer ?
#
loop_
_entity_poly.entity_id
_entity_poly.type
_entity_poly.pdbx_seq_one_letter_code
_entity_poly.pdbx_strand_id
1 'polypeptide(L)' 'IYAVLSGEVAKLTREHQIGITADSGNINEIVTGFERFLQFDEKELKEIGDRAWNLYRSVFDREVSIQKLEKLVFDSSN' A
#
# COMPACT_ATOMS: atom_id res chain seq x y z
N ILE A 1 -5.94 -4.49 4.17
CA ILE A 1 -6.39 -3.07 4.17
C ILE A 1 -7.56 -2.94 3.21
N TYR A 2 -8.60 -2.19 3.57
CA TYR A 2 -9.63 -1.79 2.62
C TYR A 2 -9.62 -0.27 2.47
N ALA A 3 -9.29 0.20 1.26
CA ALA A 3 -9.03 1.59 0.95
C ALA A 3 -10.14 2.14 0.04
N VAL A 4 -11.09 2.87 0.63
CA VAL A 4 -12.14 3.61 -0.11
C VAL A 4 -11.65 5.02 -0.37
N LEU A 5 -10.91 5.18 -1.46
CA LEU A 5 -10.20 6.41 -1.75
C LEU A 5 -9.66 6.39 -3.18
N SER A 6 -9.47 7.59 -3.73
CA SER A 6 -8.92 7.80 -5.06
C SER A 6 -7.51 8.41 -4.95
N GLY A 7 -6.65 8.13 -5.93
CA GLY A 7 -5.29 8.67 -6.00
C GLY A 7 -4.19 7.73 -5.52
N GLU A 8 -3.10 8.30 -4.99
CA GLU A 8 -1.82 7.60 -4.83
C GLU A 8 -1.88 6.42 -3.86
N VAL A 9 -2.64 6.53 -2.76
CA VAL A 9 -2.78 5.43 -1.80
C VAL A 9 -3.56 4.25 -2.43
N ALA A 10 -4.53 4.51 -3.30
CA ALA A 10 -5.25 3.46 -4.02
C ALA A 10 -4.36 2.80 -5.08
N LYS A 11 -3.48 3.58 -5.71
CA LYS A 11 -2.48 3.05 -6.64
C LYS A 11 -1.49 2.15 -5.90
N LEU A 12 -0.89 2.64 -4.80
CA LEU A 12 0.04 1.88 -3.95
C LEU A 12 -0.59 0.59 -3.43
N THR A 13 -1.86 0.64 -2.99
CA THR A 13 -2.58 -0.54 -2.51
C THR A 13 -2.73 -1.60 -3.59
N ARG A 14 -3.05 -1.19 -4.83
CA ARG A 14 -3.21 -2.08 -5.99
C ARG A 14 -1.87 -2.64 -6.49
N GLU A 15 -0.89 -1.78 -6.70
CA GLU A 15 0.42 -2.14 -7.27
C GLU A 15 1.19 -3.10 -6.37
N HIS A 16 1.11 -2.91 -5.05
CA HIS A 16 1.78 -3.78 -4.08
C HIS A 16 0.88 -4.87 -3.51
N GLN A 17 -0.39 -4.94 -3.94
CA GLN A 17 -1.37 -5.94 -3.51
C GLN A 17 -1.49 -6.06 -1.97
N ILE A 18 -1.41 -4.92 -1.28
CA ILE A 18 -1.45 -4.83 0.20
C ILE A 18 -2.88 -4.67 0.74
N GLY A 19 -3.87 -4.89 -0.11
CA GLY A 19 -5.27 -4.77 0.21
C GLY A 19 -6.15 -4.67 -1.02
N ILE A 20 -7.35 -4.18 -0.79
CA ILE A 20 -8.35 -3.92 -1.82
C ILE A 20 -8.73 -2.45 -1.81
N THR A 21 -9.15 -1.95 -2.96
CA THR A 21 -9.50 -0.55 -3.17
C THR A 21 -10.89 -0.42 -3.77
N ALA A 22 -11.59 0.66 -3.46
CA ALA A 22 -12.80 1.09 -4.16
C ALA A 22 -12.72 2.59 -4.45
N ASP A 23 -13.26 3.03 -5.58
CA ASP A 23 -13.45 4.46 -5.85
C ASP A 23 -14.45 5.04 -4.84
N SER A 24 -14.06 6.10 -4.14
CA SER A 24 -14.91 6.76 -3.14
C SER A 24 -16.17 7.41 -3.74
N GLY A 25 -16.17 7.68 -5.04
CA GLY A 25 -17.34 8.18 -5.78
C GLY A 25 -18.29 7.07 -6.27
N ASN A 26 -17.89 5.80 -6.19
CA ASN A 26 -18.66 4.67 -6.73
C ASN A 26 -19.17 3.74 -5.62
N ILE A 27 -20.42 3.97 -5.19
CA ILE A 27 -21.04 3.18 -4.12
C ILE A 27 -21.08 1.67 -4.40
N ASN A 28 -21.22 1.26 -5.67
CA ASN A 28 -21.27 -0.15 -6.01
C ASN A 28 -19.90 -0.82 -5.81
N GLU A 29 -18.81 -0.16 -6.20
CA GLU A 29 -17.46 -0.64 -5.90
C GLU A 29 -17.19 -0.70 -4.39
N ILE A 30 -17.76 0.24 -3.63
CA ILE A 30 -17.61 0.23 -2.17
C ILE A 30 -18.27 -1.03 -1.59
N VAL A 31 -19.52 -1.30 -1.96
CA VAL A 31 -20.25 -2.48 -1.46
C VAL A 31 -19.52 -3.76 -1.85
N THR A 32 -19.20 -3.95 -3.13
CA THR A 32 -18.52 -5.17 -3.60
C THR A 32 -17.13 -5.34 -2.98
N GLY A 33 -16.38 -4.24 -2.79
CA GLY A 33 -15.08 -4.26 -2.12
C GLY A 33 -15.21 -4.69 -0.66
N PHE A 34 -16.19 -4.15 0.06
CA PHE A 34 -16.44 -4.52 1.45
C PHE A 34 -16.88 -5.99 1.59
N GLU A 35 -17.75 -6.48 0.71
CA GLU A 35 -18.14 -7.89 0.67
C GLU A 35 -16.92 -8.79 0.46
N ARG A 36 -16.04 -8.45 -0.50
CA ARG A 36 -14.80 -9.20 -0.73
C ARG A 36 -13.88 -9.16 0.49
N PHE A 37 -13.78 -8.02 1.17
CA PHE A 37 -12.96 -7.87 2.38
C PHE A 37 -13.36 -8.87 3.47
N LEU A 38 -14.66 -9.02 3.69
CA LEU A 38 -15.23 -9.92 4.69
C LEU A 38 -15.05 -11.40 4.34
N GLN A 39 -14.78 -11.71 3.08
CA GLN A 39 -14.58 -13.07 2.58
C GLN A 39 -13.11 -13.51 2.58
N PHE A 40 -12.17 -12.64 2.93
CA PHE A 40 -10.77 -13.03 2.98
C PHE A 40 -10.51 -14.12 4.00
N ASP A 41 -9.83 -15.18 3.56
CA ASP A 41 -9.37 -16.23 4.44
C ASP A 41 -8.06 -15.84 5.16
N GLU A 42 -7.69 -16.63 6.16
CA GLU A 42 -6.47 -16.39 6.96
C GLU A 42 -5.20 -16.37 6.09
N LYS A 43 -5.15 -17.19 5.04
CA LYS A 43 -4.00 -17.25 4.14
C LYS A 43 -3.88 -15.97 3.31
N GLU A 44 -4.98 -15.50 2.72
CA GLU A 44 -5.03 -14.24 1.97
C GLU A 44 -4.65 -13.05 2.87
N LEU A 45 -5.16 -13.01 4.10
CA LEU A 45 -4.81 -11.97 5.07
C LEU A 45 -3.32 -12.00 5.42
N LYS A 46 -2.74 -13.19 5.62
CA LYS A 46 -1.31 -13.36 5.87
C LYS A 46 -0.49 -12.87 4.69
N GLU A 47 -0.83 -13.26 3.46
CA GLU A 47 -0.11 -12.84 2.24
C GLU A 47 -0.18 -11.32 2.03
N ILE A 48 -1.33 -10.71 2.32
CA ILE A 48 -1.49 -9.24 2.33
C ILE A 48 -0.56 -8.61 3.37
N GLY A 49 -0.51 -9.16 4.59
CA GLY A 49 0.36 -8.70 5.67
C GLY A 49 1.85 -8.78 5.30
N ASP A 50 2.28 -9.93 4.74
CA ASP A 50 3.66 -10.14 4.32
C ASP A 50 4.08 -9.14 3.22
N ARG A 51 3.19 -8.90 2.24
CA ARG A 51 3.43 -7.88 1.19
C ARG A 51 3.53 -6.47 1.75
N ALA A 52 2.63 -6.11 2.69
CA ALA A 52 2.66 -4.81 3.34
C ALA A 52 3.95 -4.60 4.14
N TRP A 53 4.40 -5.63 4.85
CA TRP A 53 5.67 -5.61 5.58
C TRP A 53 6.88 -5.45 4.66
N ASN A 54 6.90 -6.16 3.54
CA ASN A 54 7.96 -6.03 2.54
C ASN A 54 7.99 -4.64 1.90
N LEU A 55 6.82 -4.05 1.62
CA LEU A 55 6.74 -2.68 1.11
C LEU A 55 7.29 -1.69 2.13
N TYR A 56 6.92 -1.82 3.40
CA TYR A 56 7.46 -1.00 4.48
C TYR A 56 8.99 -1.08 4.48
N ARG A 57 9.56 -2.28 4.57
CA ARG A 57 11.02 -2.46 4.67
C ARG A 57 11.81 -1.96 3.47
N SER A 58 11.22 -1.96 2.27
CA SER A 58 11.92 -1.60 1.03
C SER A 58 11.78 -0.12 0.65
N VAL A 59 10.63 0.47 0.93
CA VAL A 59 10.29 1.82 0.46
C VAL A 59 10.17 2.81 1.60
N PHE A 60 9.50 2.43 2.69
CA PHE A 60 9.10 3.33 3.77
C PHE A 60 9.91 3.17 5.06
N ASP A 61 10.90 2.28 5.07
CA ASP A 61 11.79 2.13 6.19
C ASP A 61 12.53 3.45 6.44
N ARG A 62 12.53 3.88 7.70
CA ARG A 62 13.05 5.19 8.09
C ARG A 62 14.53 5.30 7.78
N GLU A 63 15.31 4.27 8.07
CA GLU A 63 16.76 4.30 7.85
C GLU A 63 17.07 4.30 6.35
N VAL A 64 16.33 3.52 5.57
CA VAL A 64 16.40 3.56 4.10
C VAL A 64 16.05 4.96 3.57
N SER A 65 15.04 5.60 4.14
CA SER A 65 14.62 6.95 3.74
C SER A 65 15.69 7.99 4.06
N ILE A 66 16.29 7.93 5.25
CA ILE A 66 17.40 8.80 5.66
C ILE A 66 18.59 8.61 4.72
N GLN A 67 19.01 7.38 4.45
CA GLN A 67 20.13 7.09 3.54
C GLN A 67 19.89 7.62 2.12
N LYS A 68 18.66 7.50 1.60
CA LYS A 68 18.31 8.04 0.28
C LYS A 68 18.37 9.57 0.27
N LEU A 69 17.91 10.23 1.33
CA LEU A 69 17.96 11.69 1.47
C LEU A 69 19.40 12.18 1.62
N GLU A 70 20.20 11.55 2.46
CA GLU A 70 21.62 11.87 2.63
C GLU A 70 22.36 11.75 1.30
N LYS A 71 22.15 10.65 0.56
CA LYS A 71 22.72 10.47 -0.78
C LYS A 71 22.34 11.63 -1.71
N LEU A 72 21.08 12.03 -1.75
CA LEU A 72 20.64 13.14 -2.59
C LEU A 72 21.29 14.48 -2.20
N VAL A 73 21.44 14.77 -0.90
CA VAL A 73 22.00 16.03 -0.41
C VAL A 73 23.51 16.09 -0.65
N PHE A 74 24.23 15.01 -0.40
CA PHE A 74 25.69 15.00 -0.45
C PHE A 74 26.25 14.65 -1.85
N ASP A 75 25.57 13.84 -2.66
CA ASP A 75 25.99 13.58 -4.05
C ASP A 75 25.68 14.77 -4.98
N SER A 76 24.74 15.65 -4.64
CA SER A 76 24.46 16.88 -5.39
C SER A 76 25.43 18.04 -5.06
N SER A 77 26.36 17.82 -4.13
CA SER A 77 27.36 18.79 -3.68
C SER A 77 28.76 18.55 -4.28
N ASN A 78 28.91 17.59 -5.20
CA ASN A 78 30.11 17.33 -6.02
C ASN A 78 29.79 17.53 -7.51
#